data_AF-B2L5U9-F1
#
_entry.id   AF-B2L5U9-F1
#
_cell.length_a   1.000
_cell.length_b   1.000
_cell.length_c   1.000
_cell.angle_alpha   90.00
_cell.angle_beta   90.00
_cell.angle_gamma   90.00
#
_symmetry.space_group_name_H-M   'P 1'
#
loop_
_entity.id
_entity.type
_entity.pdbx_description
1 polymer ?
#
loop_
_entity_poly.entity_id
_entity_poly.type
_entity_poly.pdbx_seq_one_letter_code
_entity_poly.pdbx_strand_id
1 'polypeptide(L)'
;FAADLFKSLLPNETVQVDYVFRIQHKTKISHMPRDILVRLPLISQREALLKAARKINMNQFKGTKVQLYADLSPSTLEKRKAMRPLVIWLQQNSVKYRWLFPFAIAFEFKGWIYQFTTLEDACRVLLQEHGINISTDTIAIPPKKQQVIPSPRASPTHTSPSTDACLEQDLPSAASHDYTGALRKTPIPSTADVMP
;
A
#
# COMPACT_ATOMS: atom_id res chain seq x y z
N PHE A 1 -5.93 13.92 4.72
CA PHE A 1 -5.94 12.60 4.05
C PHE A 1 -6.59 11.52 4.91
N ALA A 2 -5.99 11.07 6.02
CA ALA A 2 -6.52 9.96 6.82
C ALA A 2 -7.95 10.21 7.36
N ALA A 3 -8.22 11.41 7.87
CA ALA A 3 -9.56 11.78 8.35
C ALA A 3 -10.64 11.68 7.25
N ASP A 4 -10.37 12.22 6.05
CA ASP A 4 -11.31 12.13 4.92
C ASP A 4 -11.54 10.67 4.49
N LEU A 5 -10.48 9.87 4.51
CA LEU A 5 -10.56 8.45 4.18
C LEU A 5 -11.43 7.70 5.19
N PHE A 6 -11.30 8.00 6.47
CA PHE A 6 -12.12 7.38 7.51
C PHE A 6 -13.59 7.80 7.40
N LYS A 7 -13.86 9.08 7.14
CA LYS A 7 -15.22 9.58 6.85
C LYS A 7 -15.84 8.90 5.63
N SER A 8 -15.04 8.62 4.60
CA SER A 8 -15.50 7.88 3.41
C SER A 8 -15.84 6.42 3.71
N LEU A 9 -15.18 5.79 4.68
CA LEU A 9 -15.41 4.39 5.04
C LEU A 9 -16.53 4.23 6.07
N LEU A 10 -16.64 5.17 7.00
CA LEU A 10 -17.62 5.20 8.08
C LEU A 10 -18.29 6.59 8.14
N PRO A 11 -19.25 6.87 7.24
CA PRO A 11 -19.88 8.20 7.16
C PRO A 11 -20.76 8.53 8.38
N ASN A 12 -21.27 7.50 9.07
CA ASN A 12 -22.19 7.66 10.20
C ASN A 12 -21.48 7.73 11.56
N GLU A 13 -20.16 7.58 11.59
CA GLU A 13 -19.39 7.46 12.84
C GLU A 13 -18.22 8.44 12.85
N THR A 14 -17.98 9.07 14.00
CA THR A 14 -16.81 9.90 14.22
C THR A 14 -15.64 9.05 14.70
N VAL A 15 -14.68 8.82 13.81
CA VAL A 15 -13.47 8.05 14.14
C VAL A 15 -12.53 8.90 14.99
N GLN A 16 -12.28 8.47 16.22
CA GLN A 16 -11.31 9.12 17.11
C GLN A 16 -9.90 8.67 16.72
N VAL A 17 -8.98 9.62 16.63
CA VAL A 17 -7.59 9.34 16.26
C VAL A 17 -6.69 9.92 17.33
N ASP A 18 -5.82 9.07 17.88
CA ASP A 18 -4.90 9.46 18.95
C ASP A 18 -3.64 10.06 18.33
N TYR A 19 -2.95 9.30 17.47
CA TYR A 19 -1.75 9.79 16.76
C TYR A 19 -1.70 9.31 15.31
N VAL A 20 -1.11 10.14 14.46
CA VAL A 20 -0.82 9.84 13.07
C VAL A 20 0.64 10.17 12.83
N PHE A 21 1.40 9.21 12.30
CA PHE A 21 2.78 9.46 11.94
C PHE A 21 3.16 8.72 10.66
N ARG A 22 4.17 9.25 9.98
CA ARG A 22 4.74 8.61 8.79
C ARG A 22 5.97 7.81 9.21
N ILE A 23 6.05 6.56 8.76
CA ILE A 23 7.18 5.69 9.08
C ILE A 23 8.43 6.28 8.41
N GLN A 24 9.50 6.42 9.21
CA GLN A 24 10.75 7.06 8.76
C GLN A 24 11.73 6.10 8.09
N HIS A 25 11.50 4.79 8.19
CA HIS A 25 12.36 3.78 7.57
C HIS A 25 12.39 3.97 6.05
N LYS A 26 13.60 3.95 5.47
CA LYS A 26 13.76 4.07 4.02
C LYS A 26 13.16 2.85 3.34
N THR A 27 12.22 3.07 2.43
CA THR A 27 11.73 2.01 1.54
C THR A 27 12.83 1.66 0.54
N LYS A 28 12.91 0.40 0.12
CA LYS A 28 13.87 -0.03 -0.93
C LYS A 28 13.65 0.70 -2.26
N ILE A 29 12.42 1.18 -2.47
CA ILE A 29 11.99 1.89 -3.68
C ILE A 29 11.87 3.38 -3.32
N SER A 30 12.78 4.20 -3.86
CA SER A 30 12.89 5.64 -3.56
C SER A 30 11.62 6.43 -3.93
N HIS A 31 10.93 6.02 -5.01
CA HIS A 31 9.74 6.71 -5.52
C HIS A 31 8.43 6.28 -4.85
N MET A 32 8.46 5.27 -3.95
CA MET A 32 7.26 4.81 -3.25
C MET A 32 6.96 5.76 -2.08
N PRO A 33 5.72 6.24 -1.92
CA PRO A 33 5.35 6.98 -0.70
C PRO A 33 5.53 6.10 0.54
N ARG A 34 5.96 6.71 1.64
CA ARG A 34 6.11 6.00 2.92
C ARG A 34 4.76 5.74 3.58
N ASP A 35 4.68 4.60 4.27
CA ASP A 35 3.52 4.17 5.03
C ASP A 35 3.18 5.14 6.18
N ILE A 36 1.90 5.23 6.48
CA ILE A 36 1.35 6.06 7.55
C ILE A 36 0.80 5.12 8.62
N LEU A 37 1.30 5.24 9.85
CA LEU A 37 0.71 4.55 10.98
C LEU A 37 -0.31 5.47 11.65
N VAL A 38 -1.48 4.91 11.94
CA VAL A 38 -2.57 5.60 12.63
C VAL A 38 -2.92 4.80 13.87
N ARG A 39 -2.83 5.45 15.04
CA ARG A 39 -3.27 4.87 16.30
C ARG A 39 -4.70 5.30 16.58
N LEU A 40 -5.58 4.31 16.69
CA LEU A 40 -6.98 4.48 17.06
C LEU A 40 -7.13 4.03 18.52
N PRO A 41 -7.72 4.84 19.42
CA PRO A 41 -7.91 4.47 20.81
C PRO A 41 -8.93 3.33 20.96
N LEU A 42 -9.95 3.29 20.09
CA LEU A 42 -10.99 2.27 20.11
C LEU A 42 -10.70 1.12 19.13
N ILE A 43 -10.65 -0.10 19.67
CA ILE A 43 -10.45 -1.32 18.88
C ILE A 43 -11.61 -1.58 17.91
N SER A 44 -12.84 -1.25 18.33
CA SER A 44 -14.06 -1.40 17.56
C SER A 44 -14.02 -0.57 16.28
N GLN A 45 -13.57 0.70 16.38
CA GLN A 45 -13.44 1.60 15.24
C GLN A 45 -12.38 1.10 14.25
N ARG A 46 -11.24 0.62 14.76
CA ARG A 46 -10.19 0.01 13.93
C ARG A 46 -10.72 -1.18 13.14
N GLU A 47 -11.46 -2.08 13.79
CA GLU A 47 -12.01 -3.28 13.15
C GLU A 47 -13.13 -2.95 12.16
N ALA A 48 -14.01 -2.01 12.50
CA ALA A 48 -15.06 -1.51 11.62
C ALA A 48 -14.46 -0.89 10.34
N LEU A 49 -13.41 -0.08 10.48
CA LEU A 49 -12.71 0.54 9.36
C LEU A 49 -12.07 -0.50 8.43
N LEU A 50 -11.36 -1.47 8.99
CA LEU A 50 -10.74 -2.56 8.21
C LEU A 50 -11.80 -3.44 7.53
N LYS A 51 -12.94 -3.68 8.19
CA LYS A 51 -14.07 -4.44 7.63
C LYS A 51 -14.72 -3.67 6.48
N ALA A 52 -14.95 -2.36 6.64
CA ALA A 52 -15.49 -1.49 5.60
C ALA A 52 -14.57 -1.46 4.36
N ALA A 53 -13.26 -1.27 4.58
CA ALA A 53 -12.27 -1.25 3.51
C ALA A 53 -12.21 -2.58 2.72
N ARG A 54 -12.31 -3.73 3.39
CA ARG A 54 -12.38 -5.05 2.74
C ARG A 54 -13.69 -5.25 1.99
N LYS A 55 -14.82 -4.81 2.54
CA LYS A 55 -16.14 -4.96 1.92
C LYS A 55 -16.20 -4.28 0.55
N ILE A 56 -15.60 -3.10 0.43
CA ILE A 56 -15.54 -2.35 -0.84
C ILE A 56 -14.33 -2.73 -1.70
N ASN A 57 -13.48 -3.68 -1.26
CA ASN A 57 -12.19 -4.01 -1.88
C ASN A 57 -11.37 -2.76 -2.22
N MET A 58 -11.23 -1.85 -1.26
CA MET A 58 -10.66 -0.53 -1.50
C MET A 58 -9.22 -0.63 -2.01
N ASN A 59 -9.02 -0.18 -3.24
CA ASN A 59 -7.71 -0.12 -3.89
C ASN A 59 -7.29 1.32 -4.23
N GLN A 60 -8.24 2.26 -4.22
CA GLN A 60 -8.07 3.65 -4.61
C GLN A 60 -8.88 4.57 -3.70
N PHE A 61 -8.31 5.72 -3.36
CA PHE A 61 -8.99 6.83 -2.71
C PHE A 61 -8.49 8.15 -3.30
N LYS A 62 -9.41 9.03 -3.73
CA LYS A 62 -9.09 10.32 -4.36
C LYS A 62 -8.03 10.22 -5.48
N GLY A 63 -8.15 9.21 -6.35
CA GLY A 63 -7.20 8.97 -7.46
C GLY A 63 -5.85 8.34 -7.05
N THR A 64 -5.61 8.12 -5.76
CA THR A 64 -4.37 7.50 -5.25
C THR A 64 -4.62 6.04 -4.90
N LYS A 65 -3.68 5.14 -5.23
CA LYS A 65 -3.76 3.74 -4.80
C LYS A 65 -3.50 3.64 -3.30
N VAL A 66 -4.42 3.03 -2.57
CA VAL A 66 -4.39 2.96 -1.09
C VAL A 66 -4.73 1.56 -0.64
N GLN A 67 -4.03 1.10 0.38
CA GLN A 67 -4.29 -0.18 1.04
C GLN A 67 -4.29 0.02 2.56
N LEU A 68 -5.24 -0.60 3.24
CA LEU A 68 -5.33 -0.58 4.71
C LEU A 68 -5.00 -1.97 5.24
N TYR A 69 -4.07 -2.00 6.18
CA TYR A 69 -3.66 -3.21 6.89
C TYR A 69 -3.78 -3.00 8.40
N ALA A 70 -3.99 -4.09 9.12
CA ALA A 70 -3.82 -4.07 10.57
C ALA A 70 -2.31 -4.08 10.89
N ASP A 71 -1.93 -3.35 11.93
CA ASP A 71 -0.57 -3.41 12.46
C ASP A 71 -0.34 -4.76 13.15
N LEU A 72 0.78 -5.41 12.82
CA LEU A 72 1.15 -6.73 13.32
C LEU A 72 2.61 -6.72 13.74
N SER A 73 2.91 -7.39 14.85
CA SER A 73 4.29 -7.51 15.31
C SER A 73 5.17 -8.21 14.27
N PRO A 74 6.47 -7.90 14.21
CA PRO A 74 7.42 -8.62 13.34
C PRO A 74 7.39 -10.13 13.57
N SER A 75 7.30 -10.57 14.83
CA SER A 75 7.17 -11.99 15.17
C SER A 75 5.92 -12.66 14.58
N THR A 76 4.79 -11.94 14.52
CA THR A 76 3.56 -12.43 13.90
C THR A 76 3.67 -12.48 12.38
N LEU A 77 4.34 -11.49 11.77
CA LEU A 77 4.60 -11.46 10.34
C LEU A 77 5.50 -12.63 9.89
N GLU A 78 6.54 -12.95 10.64
CA GLU A 78 7.40 -14.11 10.36
C GLU A 78 6.62 -15.42 10.42
N LYS A 79 5.79 -15.61 11.45
CA LYS A 79 4.91 -16.77 11.54
C LYS A 79 3.95 -16.87 10.35
N ARG A 80 3.38 -15.74 9.88
CA ARG A 80 2.54 -15.71 8.66
C ARG A 80 3.31 -16.06 7.40
N LYS A 81 4.59 -15.68 7.29
CA LYS A 81 5.45 -16.09 6.18
C LYS A 81 5.73 -17.60 6.22
N ALA A 82 5.95 -18.17 7.40
CA ALA A 82 6.15 -19.62 7.55
C ALA A 82 4.93 -20.43 7.07
N MET A 83 3.71 -19.91 7.28
CA MET A 83 2.47 -20.54 6.81
C MET A 83 2.16 -20.33 5.32
N ARG A 84 3.05 -19.68 4.56
CA ARG A 84 2.85 -19.39 3.14
C ARG A 84 2.56 -20.63 2.28
N PRO A 85 3.24 -21.79 2.43
CA PRO A 85 2.94 -22.98 1.63
C PRO A 85 1.48 -23.43 1.77
N LEU A 86 0.96 -23.46 3.01
CA LEU A 86 -0.44 -23.78 3.28
C LEU A 86 -1.39 -22.75 2.67
N VAL A 87 -1.08 -21.45 2.78
CA VAL A 87 -1.91 -20.39 2.18
C VAL A 87 -1.99 -20.51 0.66
N ILE A 88 -0.86 -20.81 0.00
CA ILE A 88 -0.83 -21.04 -1.45
C ILE A 88 -1.73 -22.23 -1.80
N TRP A 89 -1.61 -23.33 -1.07
CA TRP A 89 -2.47 -24.50 -1.26
C TRP A 89 -3.95 -24.16 -1.07
N LEU A 90 -4.31 -23.43 -0.01
CA LEU A 90 -5.70 -22.99 0.23
C LEU A 90 -6.23 -22.12 -0.92
N GLN A 91 -5.41 -21.21 -1.45
CA GLN A 91 -5.77 -20.36 -2.59
C GLN A 91 -5.95 -21.16 -3.88
N GLN A 92 -5.07 -22.13 -4.17
CA GLN A 92 -5.16 -23.01 -5.33
C GLN A 92 -6.44 -23.86 -5.30
N ASN A 93 -6.83 -24.32 -4.12
CA ASN A 93 -8.04 -25.12 -3.92
C ASN A 93 -9.30 -24.26 -3.70
N SER A 94 -9.21 -22.93 -3.85
CA SER A 94 -10.31 -21.99 -3.63
C SER A 94 -10.97 -22.10 -2.24
N VAL A 95 -10.21 -22.56 -1.24
CA VAL A 95 -10.68 -22.71 0.14
C VAL A 95 -10.60 -21.36 0.84
N LYS A 96 -11.73 -20.90 1.38
CA LYS A 96 -11.77 -19.66 2.18
C LYS A 96 -11.10 -19.90 3.51
N TYR A 97 -10.19 -19.00 3.87
CA TYR A 97 -9.46 -19.04 5.14
C TYR A 97 -9.49 -17.68 5.84
N ARG A 98 -9.25 -17.69 7.15
CA ARG A 98 -9.22 -16.52 8.02
C ARG A 98 -8.00 -16.58 8.94
N TRP A 99 -7.29 -15.47 9.05
CA TRP A 99 -6.27 -15.30 10.08
C TRP A 99 -6.91 -14.92 11.41
N LEU A 100 -6.58 -15.67 12.46
CA LEU A 100 -6.94 -15.36 13.84
C LEU A 100 -5.86 -14.52 14.50
N PHE A 101 -6.26 -13.72 15.48
CA PHE A 101 -5.35 -12.96 16.34
C PHE A 101 -4.94 -13.80 17.55
N PRO A 102 -3.68 -13.73 18.03
CA PRO A 102 -2.55 -13.04 17.40
C PRO A 102 -2.05 -13.79 16.15
N PHE A 103 -2.12 -15.11 16.17
CA PHE A 103 -1.69 -15.94 15.05
C PHE A 103 -2.33 -17.34 15.07
N ALA A 104 -3.23 -17.60 14.13
CA ALA A 104 -3.58 -18.95 13.66
C ALA A 104 -4.25 -18.80 12.27
N ILE A 105 -4.27 -19.85 11.46
CA ILE A 105 -5.10 -19.92 10.26
C ILE A 105 -6.28 -20.83 10.54
N ALA A 106 -7.48 -20.36 10.22
CA ALA A 106 -8.71 -21.14 10.32
C ALA A 106 -9.37 -21.24 8.95
N PHE A 107 -9.83 -22.43 8.58
CA PHE A 107 -10.55 -22.65 7.33
C PHE A 107 -11.49 -23.83 7.47
N GLU A 108 -12.51 -23.87 6.61
CA GLU A 108 -13.43 -24.98 6.50
C GLU A 108 -13.02 -25.85 5.31
N PHE A 109 -12.91 -27.16 5.52
CA PHE A 109 -12.57 -28.11 4.47
C PHE A 109 -13.35 -29.41 4.66
N LYS A 110 -14.07 -29.82 3.61
CA LYS A 110 -14.93 -31.02 3.62
C LYS A 110 -15.88 -31.09 4.84
N GLY A 111 -16.46 -29.96 5.25
CA GLY A 111 -17.38 -29.87 6.39
C GLY A 111 -16.72 -29.79 7.77
N TRP A 112 -15.39 -29.84 7.85
CA TRP A 112 -14.65 -29.70 9.11
C TRP A 112 -13.99 -28.33 9.21
N ILE A 113 -14.03 -27.74 10.40
CA ILE A 113 -13.34 -26.48 10.69
C ILE A 113 -11.97 -26.82 11.28
N TYR A 114 -10.91 -26.46 10.55
CA TYR A 114 -9.53 -26.63 10.99
C TYR A 114 -8.96 -25.31 11.50
N GLN A 115 -8.11 -25.40 12.52
CA GLN A 115 -7.34 -24.29 13.03
C GLN A 115 -5.90 -24.73 13.31
N PHE A 116 -4.93 -24.01 12.73
CA PHE A 116 -3.51 -24.34 12.89
C PHE A 116 -2.69 -23.11 13.28
N THR A 117 -1.76 -23.32 14.21
CA THR A 117 -0.76 -22.34 14.67
C THR A 117 0.62 -22.57 14.07
N THR A 118 0.82 -23.69 13.37
CA THR A 118 2.13 -24.18 12.94
C THR A 118 1.96 -24.94 11.63
N LEU A 119 2.94 -24.81 10.73
CA LEU A 119 2.84 -25.43 9.41
C LEU A 119 2.95 -26.95 9.53
N GLU A 120 3.83 -27.40 10.42
CA GLU A 120 4.12 -28.80 10.69
C GLU A 120 2.87 -29.55 11.17
N ASP A 121 2.10 -28.93 12.06
CA ASP A 121 0.84 -29.48 12.55
C ASP A 121 -0.21 -29.54 11.45
N ALA A 122 -0.30 -28.48 10.64
CA ALA A 122 -1.21 -28.47 9.50
C ALA A 122 -0.87 -29.58 8.49
N CYS A 123 0.40 -29.74 8.13
CA CYS A 123 0.85 -30.79 7.22
C CYS A 123 0.56 -32.18 7.77
N ARG A 124 0.88 -32.42 9.05
CA ARG A 124 0.64 -33.72 9.70
C ARG A 124 -0.83 -34.11 9.68
N VAL A 125 -1.71 -33.20 10.10
CA VAL A 125 -3.17 -33.45 10.17
C VAL A 125 -3.77 -33.58 8.76
N LEU A 126 -3.41 -32.70 7.83
CA LEU A 126 -3.96 -32.73 6.47
C LEU A 126 -3.47 -33.94 5.66
N LEU A 127 -2.24 -34.40 5.91
CA LEU A 127 -1.73 -35.62 5.30
C LEU A 127 -2.44 -36.86 5.86
N GLN A 128 -2.62 -36.93 7.18
CA GLN A 128 -3.27 -38.07 7.85
C GLN A 128 -4.76 -38.19 7.50
N GLU A 129 -5.50 -37.08 7.55
CA GLU A 129 -6.96 -37.09 7.38
C GLU A 129 -7.39 -37.06 5.91
N HIS A 130 -6.59 -36.44 5.04
CA HIS A 130 -7.00 -36.15 3.66
C HIS A 130 -5.99 -36.55 2.59
N GLY A 131 -4.82 -37.09 2.97
CA GLY A 131 -3.77 -37.46 2.02
C GLY A 131 -3.14 -36.26 1.31
N ILE A 132 -3.24 -35.05 1.88
CA ILE A 132 -2.74 -33.83 1.25
C ILE A 132 -1.27 -33.62 1.61
N ASN A 133 -0.40 -33.60 0.60
CA ASN A 133 0.99 -33.22 0.76
C ASN A 133 1.18 -31.73 0.42
N ILE A 134 1.60 -30.93 1.39
CA ILE A 134 1.90 -29.50 1.19
C ILE A 134 3.42 -29.37 1.05
N SER A 135 3.89 -29.12 -0.16
CA SER A 135 5.32 -28.95 -0.43
C SER A 135 5.86 -27.70 0.27
N THR A 136 6.85 -27.87 1.15
CA THR A 136 7.54 -26.78 1.85
C THR A 136 8.41 -25.91 0.93
N ASP A 137 8.68 -26.38 -0.29
CA ASP A 137 9.76 -25.86 -1.14
C ASP A 137 9.36 -24.65 -2.02
N THR A 138 8.19 -24.06 -1.80
CA THR A 138 7.72 -22.95 -2.64
C THR A 138 8.31 -21.60 -2.20
N ILE A 139 9.62 -21.43 -2.46
CA ILE A 139 10.28 -20.12 -2.59
C ILE A 139 10.00 -19.51 -3.97
N ALA A 140 9.51 -20.30 -4.93
CA ALA A 140 9.16 -19.81 -6.26
C ALA A 140 7.90 -18.91 -6.22
N ILE A 141 8.14 -17.62 -6.36
CA ILE A 141 7.13 -16.58 -6.63
C ILE A 141 6.42 -16.95 -7.94
N PRO A 142 5.09 -17.16 -7.98
CA PRO A 142 4.40 -17.15 -9.27
C PRO A 142 4.47 -15.72 -9.82
N PRO A 143 5.03 -15.49 -11.02
CA PRO A 143 5.03 -14.15 -11.60
C PRO A 143 3.59 -13.71 -11.80
N LYS A 144 3.26 -12.49 -11.36
CA LYS A 144 2.06 -11.81 -11.83
C LYS A 144 2.13 -11.81 -13.36
N LYS A 145 1.16 -12.41 -14.04
CA LYS A 145 1.00 -12.24 -15.49
C LYS A 145 0.76 -10.75 -15.75
N GLN A 146 1.84 -10.05 -16.05
CA GLN A 146 1.80 -8.68 -16.53
C GLN A 146 1.45 -8.80 -18.01
N GLN A 147 0.18 -8.57 -18.34
CA GLN A 147 -0.29 -8.58 -19.71
C GLN A 147 0.32 -7.34 -20.40
N VAL A 148 1.46 -7.52 -21.03
CA VAL A 148 2.10 -6.50 -21.87
C VAL A 148 1.28 -6.41 -23.15
N ILE A 149 0.43 -5.40 -23.24
CA ILE A 149 -0.18 -5.00 -24.51
C ILE A 149 0.95 -4.37 -25.33
N PRO A 150 1.33 -4.90 -26.51
CA PRO A 150 2.34 -4.28 -27.34
C PRO A 150 1.81 -2.99 -27.96
N SER A 151 2.51 -1.88 -27.71
CA SER A 151 2.28 -0.62 -28.41
C SER A 151 2.71 -0.73 -29.88
N PRO A 152 1.98 -0.14 -30.86
CA PRO A 152 2.37 -0.20 -32.26
C PRO A 152 3.68 0.57 -32.50
N ARG A 153 4.63 -0.12 -33.13
CA ARG A 153 5.93 0.40 -33.57
C ARG A 153 5.75 1.22 -34.85
N ALA A 154 6.08 2.51 -34.81
CA ALA A 154 6.29 3.31 -36.01
C ALA A 154 7.74 3.19 -36.48
N SER A 155 7.94 2.96 -37.77
CA SER A 155 9.16 3.17 -38.57
C SER A 155 8.73 3.08 -40.05
N PRO A 156 9.51 3.53 -41.07
CA PRO A 156 10.83 4.19 -41.05
C PRO A 156 10.95 5.42 -42.00
N THR A 157 12.03 6.21 -41.90
CA THR A 157 12.65 7.04 -42.97
C THR A 157 13.97 7.59 -42.37
N HIS A 158 15.13 7.79 -42.99
CA HIS A 158 15.87 7.30 -44.16
C HIS A 158 17.36 7.69 -43.88
N THR A 159 18.28 7.12 -44.65
CA THR A 159 19.74 7.13 -44.56
C THR A 159 20.41 8.52 -44.71
N SER A 160 21.56 8.69 -44.04
CA SER A 160 22.60 9.75 -43.97
C SER A 160 23.23 10.13 -45.36
N PRO A 161 24.22 11.07 -45.55
CA PRO A 161 25.32 11.46 -44.63
C PRO A 161 25.88 12.93 -44.66
N SER A 162 26.72 13.21 -43.65
CA SER A 162 27.94 14.05 -43.56
C SER A 162 28.33 15.03 -44.69
N THR A 163 28.63 16.29 -44.35
CA THR A 163 29.68 17.16 -44.95
C THR A 163 30.04 18.33 -44.01
N ASP A 164 31.34 18.57 -43.87
CA ASP A 164 32.07 19.66 -43.19
C ASP A 164 31.62 21.10 -43.53
N ALA A 165 31.79 22.03 -42.57
CA ALA A 165 32.32 23.39 -42.82
C ALA A 165 32.50 24.20 -41.52
N CYS A 166 33.70 24.79 -41.38
CA CYS A 166 34.14 25.81 -40.43
C CYS A 166 33.25 27.07 -40.36
N LEU A 167 33.16 27.73 -39.20
CA LEU A 167 33.72 29.08 -38.95
C LEU A 167 33.48 29.57 -37.49
N GLU A 168 34.58 29.84 -36.80
CA GLU A 168 34.85 30.96 -35.87
C GLU A 168 33.82 32.11 -35.80
N GLN A 169 33.39 32.53 -34.60
CA GLN A 169 33.81 33.78 -33.92
C GLN A 169 32.94 34.22 -32.72
N ASP A 170 33.67 34.63 -31.66
CA ASP A 170 33.44 35.73 -30.70
C ASP A 170 32.40 35.69 -29.55
N LEU A 171 32.98 35.78 -28.34
CA LEU A 171 32.45 36.26 -27.03
C LEU A 171 32.07 37.78 -27.10
N PRO A 172 31.51 38.48 -26.06
CA PRO A 172 31.48 38.14 -24.63
C PRO A 172 30.22 38.53 -23.79
N SER A 173 30.18 37.95 -22.58
CA SER A 173 30.01 38.57 -21.24
C SER A 173 29.25 39.90 -21.07
N ALA A 174 28.20 39.94 -20.23
CA ALA A 174 28.03 40.94 -19.15
C ALA A 174 26.73 40.76 -18.30
N ALA A 175 26.91 40.89 -16.98
CA ALA A 175 26.05 41.51 -15.94
C ALA A 175 24.57 41.06 -15.81
N SER A 176 24.16 40.43 -14.69
CA SER A 176 23.90 41.03 -13.37
C SER A 176 22.92 42.21 -13.42
N HIS A 177 21.77 42.09 -12.75
CA HIS A 177 21.12 43.18 -12.01
C HIS A 177 20.20 42.59 -10.94
N ASP A 178 20.60 42.83 -9.70
CA ASP A 178 19.78 42.78 -8.50
C ASP A 178 18.62 43.80 -8.59
N TYR A 179 17.46 43.45 -8.04
CA TYR A 179 16.55 44.46 -7.49
C TYR A 179 15.95 43.98 -6.17
N THR A 180 16.34 44.73 -5.14
CA THR A 180 15.81 44.82 -3.78
C THR A 180 14.43 45.52 -3.78
N GLY A 181 13.55 45.14 -2.85
CA GLY A 181 12.27 45.86 -2.64
C GLY A 181 11.44 45.29 -1.49
N ALA A 182 11.12 46.13 -0.51
CA ALA A 182 10.83 45.79 0.88
C ALA A 182 9.35 45.58 1.28
N LEU A 183 9.23 44.95 2.46
CA LEU A 183 8.13 44.80 3.43
C LEU A 183 7.32 46.06 3.78
N ARG A 184 6.00 45.93 4.01
CA ARG A 184 5.13 46.72 4.93
C ARG A 184 3.80 45.95 5.15
N LYS A 185 3.58 45.28 6.29
CA LYS A 185 2.93 45.70 7.56
C LYS A 185 1.51 46.31 7.44
N THR A 186 0.56 45.62 8.08
CA THR A 186 -0.89 45.88 8.34
C THR A 186 -1.13 47.09 9.28
N PRO A 187 -2.37 47.59 9.49
CA PRO A 187 -3.31 47.00 10.47
C PRO A 187 -4.84 47.11 10.17
N ILE A 188 -5.60 46.37 10.96
CA ILE A 188 -7.06 46.17 11.05
C ILE A 188 -7.73 47.29 11.90
N PRO A 189 -9.03 47.56 11.73
CA PRO A 189 -9.95 47.70 12.89
C PRO A 189 -11.26 46.91 12.64
N SER A 190 -11.68 45.96 13.51
CA SER A 190 -12.40 46.11 14.79
C SER A 190 -13.66 46.96 14.72
N THR A 191 -14.84 46.32 14.61
CA THR A 191 -16.03 46.68 15.40
C THR A 191 -17.05 45.55 15.37
N ALA A 192 -17.48 45.15 16.57
CA ALA A 192 -18.60 44.27 16.83
C ALA A 192 -19.89 45.07 16.70
N ASP A 193 -20.96 44.45 16.22
CA ASP A 193 -22.31 44.85 16.60
C ASP A 193 -23.23 43.64 16.68
N VAL A 194 -24.15 43.74 17.63
CA VAL A 194 -24.94 42.69 18.26
C VAL A 194 -26.43 43.03 18.05
N MET A 195 -27.29 41.99 18.01
CA MET A 195 -28.76 42.00 18.14
C MET A 195 -29.61 42.33 16.89
N PRO A 196 -30.89 41.94 16.86
CA PRO A 196 -31.72 41.29 17.89
C PRO A 196 -32.01 39.80 17.69
#